data_AF-A0A3C1NDF3-F1
#
_entry.id   AF-A0A3C1NDF3-F1
#
_cell.length_a   1.000
_cell.length_b   1.000
_cell.length_c   1.000
_cell.angle_alpha   90.00
_cell.angle_beta   90.00
_cell.angle_gamma   90.00
#
_symmetry.space_group_name_H-M   'P 1'
#
loop_
_entity.id
_entity.type
_entity.pdbx_description
1 polymer ?
#
loop_
_entity_poly.entity_id
_entity_poly.type
_entity_poly.pdbx_seq_one_letter_code
_entity_poly.pdbx_strand_id
1 'polypeptide(L)'
;MRTKGLLGFTALALAALAVLIGLGVWQLERLQWKEGLIAEIEARSTGAPITIAEALAIARQGRDPDYYRVRVEGRFHHDKERYLFAQSLADGTPGWHVITPLETTGEDMVLVDRGFVPDVLKEASSRASGQV
;
A
#
# COMPACT_ATOMS: atom_id res chain seq x y z
N MET A 1 -17.64 9.47 57.60
CA MET A 1 -16.54 8.86 56.79
C MET A 1 -16.99 8.28 55.45
N ARG A 2 -18.27 7.91 55.27
CA ARG A 2 -18.81 7.23 54.07
C ARG A 2 -18.94 8.13 52.81
N THR A 3 -19.14 9.44 52.97
CA THR A 3 -19.28 10.41 51.87
C THR A 3 -17.96 10.76 51.17
N LYS A 4 -16.83 10.77 51.89
CA LYS A 4 -15.51 11.07 51.31
C LYS A 4 -15.08 9.99 50.30
N GLY A 5 -15.42 8.72 50.55
CA GLY A 5 -15.17 7.63 49.60
C GLY A 5 -16.01 7.75 48.33
N LEU A 6 -17.30 8.09 48.46
CA LEU A 6 -18.18 8.30 47.31
C LEU A 6 -17.68 9.42 46.39
N LEU A 7 -17.24 10.55 46.95
CA LEU A 7 -16.70 11.68 46.18
C LEU A 7 -15.47 11.30 45.35
N GLY A 8 -14.57 10.47 45.92
CA GLY A 8 -13.40 9.97 45.19
C GLY A 8 -13.78 9.06 44.01
N PHE A 9 -14.72 8.14 44.21
CA PHE A 9 -15.22 7.28 43.13
C PHE A 9 -15.94 8.07 42.05
N THR A 10 -16.75 9.08 42.41
CA THR A 10 -17.40 9.97 41.44
C THR A 10 -16.38 10.76 40.63
N ALA A 11 -15.35 11.32 41.27
CA ALA A 11 -14.29 12.04 40.55
C ALA A 11 -13.53 11.13 39.58
N LEU A 12 -13.20 9.91 40.00
CA LEU A 12 -12.56 8.91 39.13
C LEU A 12 -13.46 8.52 37.95
N ALA A 13 -14.75 8.30 38.19
CA ALA A 13 -15.71 7.99 37.14
C ALA A 13 -15.84 9.13 36.12
N LEU A 14 -15.86 10.39 36.58
CA LEU A 14 -15.88 11.56 35.69
C LEU A 14 -14.59 11.70 34.88
N ALA A 15 -13.43 11.45 35.49
CA ALA A 15 -12.16 11.47 34.79
C ALA A 15 -12.11 10.37 33.71
N ALA A 16 -12.51 9.14 34.05
CA ALA A 16 -12.62 8.04 33.09
C ALA A 16 -13.60 8.38 31.97
N LEU A 17 -14.77 8.95 32.28
CA LEU A 17 -15.74 9.37 31.28
C LEU A 17 -15.16 10.43 30.33
N ALA A 18 -14.45 11.43 30.85
CA ALA A 18 -13.81 12.46 30.03
C ALA A 18 -12.77 11.85 29.07
N VAL A 19 -11.95 10.90 29.55
CA VAL A 19 -11.00 10.16 28.71
C VAL A 19 -11.72 9.37 27.63
N LEU A 20 -12.79 8.65 27.97
CA LEU A 20 -13.55 7.85 27.00
C LEU A 20 -14.21 8.71 25.93
N ILE A 21 -14.73 9.89 26.29
CA ILE A 21 -15.25 10.86 25.32
C ILE A 21 -14.13 11.35 24.41
N GLY A 22 -12.97 11.72 24.96
CA GLY A 22 -11.81 12.14 24.17
C GLY A 22 -11.35 11.06 23.19
N LEU A 23 -11.31 9.80 23.62
CA LEU A 23 -11.01 8.67 22.75
C LEU A 23 -12.09 8.46 21.69
N GLY A 24 -13.37 8.65 22.02
CA GLY A 24 -14.47 8.59 21.06
C GLY A 24 -14.35 9.65 19.95
N VAL A 25 -14.01 10.88 20.32
CA VAL A 25 -13.75 11.96 19.36
C VAL A 25 -12.55 11.61 18.48
N TRP A 26 -11.45 11.13 19.07
CA TRP A 26 -10.28 10.72 18.30
C TRP A 26 -10.59 9.59 17.31
N GLN A 27 -11.43 8.62 17.68
CA GLN A 27 -11.86 7.55 16.76
C GLN A 27 -12.65 8.11 15.57
N LEU A 28 -13.52 9.09 15.78
CA LEU A 28 -14.26 9.76 14.70
C LEU A 28 -13.33 10.54 13.76
N GLU A 29 -12.39 11.30 14.31
CA GLU A 29 -11.37 12.00 13.52
C GLU A 29 -10.51 11.03 12.72
N ARG A 30 -10.10 9.93 13.36
CA ARG A 30 -9.30 8.87 12.73
C ARG A 30 -10.06 8.20 11.59
N LEU A 31 -11.36 7.94 11.77
CA LEU A 31 -12.23 7.41 10.73
C LEU A 31 -12.28 8.36 9.54
N GLN A 32 -12.59 9.63 9.75
CA GLN A 32 -12.66 10.63 8.68
C GLN A 32 -11.35 10.75 7.90
N TRP A 33 -10.22 10.76 8.60
CA TRP A 33 -8.90 10.75 7.97
C TRP A 33 -8.70 9.49 7.11
N LYS A 34 -9.07 8.31 7.62
CA LYS A 34 -8.97 7.04 6.88
C LYS A 34 -9.88 7.00 5.66
N GLU A 35 -11.11 7.47 5.78
CA GLU A 35 -12.05 7.57 4.66
C GLU A 35 -11.51 8.47 3.55
N GLY A 36 -10.90 9.61 3.91
CA GLY A 36 -10.23 10.49 2.96
C GLY A 36 -9.10 9.79 2.19
N LEU A 37 -8.25 9.04 2.89
CA LEU A 37 -7.18 8.26 2.26
C LEU A 37 -7.72 7.18 1.33
N ILE A 38 -8.76 6.45 1.74
CA ILE A 38 -9.39 5.40 0.92
C ILE A 38 -9.98 6.02 -0.35
N ALA A 39 -10.71 7.12 -0.23
CA ALA A 39 -11.29 7.81 -1.38
C ALA A 39 -10.22 8.30 -2.36
N GLU A 40 -9.09 8.80 -1.85
CA GLU A 40 -7.96 9.21 -2.68
C GLU A 40 -7.33 8.02 -3.42
N ILE A 41 -7.08 6.91 -2.72
CA ILE A 41 -6.55 5.68 -3.33
C ILE A 41 -7.53 5.14 -4.38
N GLU A 42 -8.82 5.10 -4.09
CA GLU A 42 -9.85 4.62 -5.01
C GLU A 42 -9.91 5.50 -6.27
N ALA A 43 -9.91 6.82 -6.13
CA ALA A 43 -9.90 7.74 -7.26
C ALA A 43 -8.67 7.55 -8.17
N ARG A 44 -7.48 7.35 -7.57
CA ARG A 44 -6.23 7.18 -8.32
C ARG A 44 -6.12 5.79 -8.97
N SER A 45 -6.56 4.74 -8.26
CA SER A 45 -6.48 3.36 -8.71
C SER A 45 -7.55 2.97 -9.71
N THR A 46 -8.65 3.73 -9.81
CA THR A 46 -9.72 3.51 -10.80
C THR A 46 -9.73 4.53 -11.94
N GLY A 47 -8.99 5.64 -11.79
CA GLY A 47 -8.88 6.71 -12.77
C GLY A 47 -8.23 6.30 -14.10
N ALA A 48 -8.27 7.20 -15.08
CA ALA A 48 -7.59 6.99 -16.35
C ALA A 48 -6.07 6.87 -16.13
N PRO A 49 -5.38 5.94 -16.81
CA PRO A 49 -3.94 5.81 -16.66
C PRO A 49 -3.20 7.09 -17.08
N ILE A 50 -2.25 7.53 -16.26
CA ILE A 50 -1.30 8.60 -16.58
C ILE A 50 0.00 8.03 -17.15
N THR A 51 0.87 8.88 -17.67
CA THR A 51 2.22 8.51 -18.10
C THR A 51 3.17 8.41 -16.91
N ILE A 52 4.27 7.67 -17.06
CA ILE A 52 5.32 7.59 -16.03
C ILE A 52 5.97 8.96 -15.78
N ALA A 53 6.10 9.79 -16.81
CA ALA A 53 6.65 11.13 -16.71
C ALA A 53 5.78 12.04 -15.81
N GLU A 54 4.45 11.95 -15.93
CA GLU A 54 3.51 12.66 -15.07
C GLU A 54 3.59 12.18 -13.62
N ALA A 55 3.66 10.86 -13.39
CA ALA A 55 3.82 10.30 -12.04
C ALA A 55 5.13 10.80 -11.38
N LEU A 56 6.24 10.80 -12.11
CA LEU A 56 7.52 11.34 -11.63
C LEU A 56 7.46 12.86 -11.39
N ALA A 57 6.70 13.61 -12.19
CA ALA A 57 6.50 15.03 -11.96
C ALA A 57 5.73 15.31 -10.66
N ILE A 58 4.71 14.51 -10.33
CA ILE A 58 4.00 14.58 -9.04
C ILE A 58 4.98 14.37 -7.88
N ALA A 59 5.81 13.33 -7.96
CA ALA A 59 6.82 13.03 -6.94
C ALA A 59 7.82 14.18 -6.75
N ARG A 60 8.32 14.76 -7.86
CA ARG A 60 9.26 15.91 -7.83
C ARG A 60 8.65 17.17 -7.22
N GLN A 61 7.32 17.30 -7.23
CA GLN A 61 6.60 18.39 -6.58
C GLN A 61 6.37 18.14 -5.08
N GLY A 62 6.90 17.04 -4.52
CA GLY A 62 6.71 16.67 -3.11
C GLY A 62 5.34 16.09 -2.80
N ARG A 63 4.59 15.65 -3.82
CA ARG A 63 3.29 14.99 -3.68
C ARG A 63 3.47 13.49 -3.83
N ASP A 64 2.60 12.72 -3.16
CA ASP A 64 2.62 11.27 -3.21
C ASP A 64 2.10 10.75 -4.57
N PRO A 65 2.93 10.09 -5.40
CA PRO A 65 2.53 9.50 -6.68
C PRO A 65 1.89 8.11 -6.55
N ASP A 66 1.72 7.58 -5.34
CA ASP A 66 1.22 6.23 -5.14
C ASP A 66 -0.23 6.07 -5.63
N TYR A 67 -0.54 4.82 -5.99
CA TYR A 67 -1.84 4.33 -6.44
C TYR A 67 -2.37 4.88 -7.78
N TYR A 68 -1.64 5.79 -8.44
CA TYR A 68 -1.97 6.18 -9.80
C TYR A 68 -1.81 4.99 -10.76
N ARG A 69 -2.82 4.76 -11.61
CA ARG A 69 -2.65 3.88 -12.76
C ARG A 69 -1.68 4.53 -13.73
N VAL A 70 -0.67 3.79 -14.17
CA VAL A 70 0.32 4.26 -15.15
C VAL A 70 0.29 3.36 -16.38
N ARG A 71 0.38 3.96 -17.57
CA ARG A 71 0.67 3.25 -18.82
C ARG A 71 2.14 3.47 -19.20
N VAL A 72 2.85 2.37 -19.43
CA VAL A 72 4.25 2.36 -19.86
C VAL A 72 4.40 1.38 -21.01
N GLU A 73 5.18 1.75 -22.00
CA GLU A 73 5.58 0.89 -23.12
C GLU A 73 7.09 0.76 -23.13
N GLY A 74 7.59 -0.45 -23.43
CA GLY A 74 9.00 -0.75 -23.31
C GLY A 74 9.31 -2.23 -23.51
N ARG A 75 10.54 -2.62 -23.17
CA ARG A 75 11.04 -3.99 -23.27
C ARG A 75 11.52 -4.49 -21.91
N PHE A 76 11.06 -5.68 -21.50
CA PHE A 76 11.53 -6.33 -20.28
C PHE A 76 12.93 -6.92 -20.45
N HIS A 77 13.76 -6.76 -19.42
CA HIS A 77 15.06 -7.41 -19.26
C HIS A 77 14.93 -8.64 -18.36
N HIS A 78 14.39 -9.74 -18.92
CA HIS A 78 14.14 -10.99 -18.16
C HIS A 78 15.42 -11.66 -17.63
N ASP A 79 16.57 -11.37 -18.23
CA ASP A 79 17.90 -11.79 -17.77
C ASP A 79 18.31 -11.09 -16.46
N LYS A 80 17.62 -10.01 -16.08
CA LYS A 80 17.91 -9.17 -14.90
C LYS A 80 16.83 -9.26 -13.83
N GLU A 81 15.99 -10.29 -13.87
CA GLU A 81 14.95 -10.48 -12.85
C GLU A 81 15.52 -10.57 -11.44
N ARG A 82 14.73 -10.07 -10.48
CA ARG A 82 14.99 -10.13 -9.05
C ARG A 82 13.80 -10.76 -8.36
N TYR A 83 14.08 -11.55 -7.33
CA TYR A 83 13.08 -12.28 -6.57
C TYR A 83 13.02 -11.72 -5.17
N LEU A 84 11.85 -11.20 -4.79
CA LEU A 84 11.57 -10.79 -3.41
C LEU A 84 10.75 -11.90 -2.75
N PHE A 85 11.31 -12.51 -1.70
CA PHE A 85 10.61 -13.56 -0.96
C PHE A 85 9.34 -13.01 -0.31
N ALA A 86 8.24 -13.75 -0.43
CA ALA A 86 6.97 -13.42 0.18
C ALA A 86 6.17 -14.69 0.53
N GLN A 87 5.11 -14.50 1.33
CA GLN A 87 4.12 -15.53 1.60
C GLN A 87 2.83 -15.17 0.88
N SER A 88 2.21 -16.16 0.25
CA SER A 88 0.89 -16.01 -0.36
C SER A 88 -0.12 -15.54 0.68
N LEU A 89 -0.89 -14.48 0.34
CA LEU A 89 -1.95 -13.99 1.21
C LEU A 89 -3.14 -14.95 1.30
N ALA A 90 -3.30 -15.87 0.35
CA ALA A 90 -4.45 -16.76 0.28
C ALA A 90 -4.30 -17.99 1.20
N ASP A 91 -3.12 -18.59 1.24
CA ASP A 91 -2.87 -19.89 1.87
C ASP A 91 -1.56 -19.94 2.67
N GLY A 92 -0.77 -18.86 2.72
CA GLY A 92 0.50 -18.80 3.45
C GLY A 92 1.66 -19.53 2.76
N THR A 93 1.46 -20.06 1.56
CA THR A 93 2.48 -20.79 0.81
C THR A 93 3.68 -19.86 0.50
N PRO A 94 4.92 -20.31 0.71
CA PRO A 94 6.10 -19.52 0.36
C PRO A 94 6.22 -19.33 -1.15
N GLY A 95 6.66 -18.14 -1.55
CA GLY A 95 6.90 -17.81 -2.94
C GLY A 95 7.64 -16.49 -3.11
N TRP A 96 7.49 -15.89 -4.28
CA TRP A 96 8.34 -14.80 -4.73
C TRP A 96 7.55 -13.79 -5.53
N HIS A 97 7.73 -12.50 -5.24
CA HIS A 97 7.42 -11.45 -6.19
C HIS A 97 8.52 -11.37 -7.24
N VAL A 98 8.14 -11.44 -8.52
CA VAL A 98 9.08 -11.34 -9.64
C VAL A 98 9.17 -9.89 -10.07
N ILE A 99 10.31 -9.27 -9.77
CA ILE A 99 10.59 -7.87 -10.13
C ILE A 99 11.47 -7.90 -11.38
N THR A 100 10.96 -7.35 -12.49
CA THR A 100 11.65 -7.32 -13.78
C THR A 100 11.88 -5.87 -14.20
N PRO A 101 13.12 -5.48 -14.55
CA PRO A 101 13.37 -4.17 -15.14
C PRO A 101 12.73 -4.06 -16.52
N LEU A 102 12.01 -2.96 -16.75
CA LEU A 102 11.42 -2.55 -18.01
C LEU A 102 12.18 -1.32 -18.52
N GLU A 103 12.82 -1.45 -19.66
CA GLU A 103 13.39 -0.31 -20.38
C GLU A 103 12.29 0.34 -21.21
N THR A 104 11.97 1.59 -20.87
CA THR A 104 10.91 2.34 -21.53
C THR A 104 11.36 2.89 -22.88
N THR A 105 10.41 3.28 -23.74
CA THR A 105 10.72 3.95 -25.01
C THR A 105 11.45 5.30 -24.85
N GLY A 106 11.41 5.89 -23.66
CA GLY A 106 12.16 7.09 -23.30
C GLY A 106 13.54 6.83 -22.68
N GLU A 107 14.04 5.59 -22.75
CA GLU A 107 15.33 5.13 -22.18
C GLU A 107 15.42 5.13 -20.65
N ASP A 108 14.32 5.43 -19.93
CA ASP A 108 14.23 5.24 -18.49
C ASP A 108 14.11 3.75 -18.13
N MET A 109 14.66 3.36 -16.99
CA MET A 109 14.51 2.01 -16.42
C MET A 109 13.48 2.01 -15.29
N VAL A 110 12.42 1.22 -15.43
CA VAL A 110 11.35 1.06 -14.43
C VAL A 110 11.38 -0.35 -13.86
N LEU A 111 11.39 -0.49 -12.54
CA LEU A 111 11.21 -1.79 -11.91
C LEU A 111 9.73 -2.12 -11.84
N VAL A 112 9.33 -3.23 -12.44
CA VAL A 112 7.94 -3.70 -12.42
C VAL A 112 7.84 -4.95 -11.58
N ASP A 113 7.05 -4.91 -10.52
CA ASP A 113 6.57 -6.11 -9.84
C ASP A 113 5.50 -6.76 -10.71
N ARG A 114 5.80 -7.93 -11.28
CA ARG A 114 4.90 -8.68 -12.16
C ARG A 114 3.99 -9.64 -11.40
N GLY A 115 4.07 -9.64 -10.07
CA GLY A 115 3.23 -10.43 -9.19
C GLY A 115 3.94 -11.60 -8.54
N PHE A 116 3.17 -12.27 -7.69
CA PHE A 116 3.58 -13.41 -6.90
C PHE A 116 3.59 -14.71 -7.70
N VAL A 117 4.62 -15.53 -7.51
CA VAL A 117 4.69 -16.92 -7.97
C VAL A 117 5.04 -17.85 -6.81
N PRO A 118 4.44 -19.04 -6.70
CA PRO A 118 4.90 -20.07 -5.76
C PRO A 118 6.36 -20.45 -6.01
N ASP A 119 7.04 -20.98 -4.98
CA ASP A 119 8.46 -21.36 -5.08
C ASP A 119 8.78 -22.28 -6.27
N VAL A 120 7.89 -23.24 -6.58
CA VAL A 120 8.04 -24.15 -7.73
C VAL A 120 8.01 -23.45 -9.09
N LEU A 121 7.51 -22.22 -9.16
CA LEU A 121 7.43 -21.40 -10.38
C LEU A 121 8.45 -20.25 -10.39
N LYS A 122 9.42 -20.24 -9.46
CA LYS A 122 10.43 -19.19 -9.36
C LYS A 122 11.22 -19.03 -10.66
N GLU A 123 11.74 -20.15 -11.18
CA GLU A 123 12.59 -20.15 -12.36
C GLU A 123 11.82 -19.73 -13.61
N ALA A 124 12.39 -18.81 -14.40
CA ALA A 124 11.72 -18.24 -15.57
C ALA A 124 11.22 -19.30 -16.58
N SER A 125 11.98 -20.40 -16.74
CA SER A 125 11.65 -21.52 -17.62
C SER A 125 10.39 -22.27 -17.19
N SER A 126 10.04 -22.25 -15.91
CA SER A 126 8.85 -22.90 -15.35
C SER A 126 7.56 -22.08 -15.51
N ARG A 127 7.68 -20.82 -15.95
CA ARG A 127 6.57 -19.86 -16.08
C ARG A 127 6.56 -19.12 -17.43
N ALA A 128 6.61 -19.87 -18.52
CA ALA A 128 6.66 -19.33 -19.89
C ALA A 128 5.49 -18.36 -20.21
N SER A 129 4.29 -18.59 -19.67
CA SER A 129 3.13 -17.71 -19.86
C SER A 129 3.33 -16.29 -19.30
N GLY A 130 4.24 -16.12 -18.34
CA GLY A 130 4.58 -14.82 -17.77
C GLY A 130 5.79 -14.16 -18.42
N GLN A 131 6.34 -14.68 -19.52
CA GLN A 131 7.50 -14.10 -20.23
C GLN A 131 7.03 -13.37 -21.50
N VAL A 132 6.27 -12.29 -21.29
CA VAL A 132 5.71 -11.43 -22.35
C VAL A 132 6.66 -10.29 -22.68
#